data_AF-A0A355H7W6-F1
#
_entry.id   AF-A0A355H7W6-F1
#
_cell.length_a   1.000
_cell.length_b   1.000
_cell.length_c   1.000
_cell.angle_alpha   90.00
_cell.angle_beta   90.00
_cell.angle_gamma   90.00
#
_symmetry.space_group_name_H-M   'P 1'
#
loop_
_entity.id
_entity.type
_entity.pdbx_description
1 polymer ?
#
loop_
_entity_poly.entity_id
_entity_poly.type
_entity_poly.pdbx_seq_one_letter_code
_entity_poly.pdbx_strand_id
1 'polypeptide(L)' 'VYNIMYSSGTTGAPKGIVHTHYVRANYCTHFASAWRMTPESIVLHAGAIVFNGAMLDLMPWMFLGATYILHHYFDAGAVL' A
#
# COMPACT_ATOMS: atom_id res chain seq x y z
N VAL A 1 11.04 -0.23 14.53
CA VAL A 1 10.90 -0.61 13.11
C VAL A 1 9.43 -0.83 12.85
N TYR A 2 8.87 -0.33 11.74
CA TYR A 2 7.45 -0.55 11.45
C TYR A 2 7.23 -1.88 10.70
N ASN A 3 7.89 -2.07 9.56
CA ASN A 3 7.88 -3.34 8.83
C ASN A 3 9.22 -3.56 8.12
N ILE A 4 9.45 -4.78 7.63
CA ILE A 4 10.51 -5.12 6.69
C ILE A 4 9.87 -5.69 5.43
N MET A 5 10.17 -5.10 4.26
CA MET A 5 9.68 -5.59 2.96
C MET A 5 10.82 -6.23 2.18
N TYR A 6 10.56 -7.35 1.52
CA TYR A 6 11.57 -8.03 0.72
C TYR A 6 11.45 -7.68 -0.76
N SER A 7 12.60 -7.58 -1.42
CA SER A 7 12.73 -7.44 -2.87
C SER A 7 13.44 -8.65 -3.46
N SER A 8 13.27 -8.89 -4.77
CA SER A 8 13.76 -10.09 -5.47
C SER A 8 15.26 -10.33 -5.32
N GLY A 9 16.07 -9.27 -5.20
CA GLY A 9 17.52 -9.38 -5.02
C GLY A 9 18.24 -9.90 -6.28
N THR A 10 19.20 -9.12 -6.79
CA THR A 10 19.95 -9.48 -8.00
C THR A 10 20.90 -10.68 -7.84
N THR A 11 21.15 -11.13 -6.60
CA THR A 11 22.07 -12.22 -6.28
C THR A 11 21.35 -13.53 -5.91
N GLY A 12 20.03 -13.60 -6.14
CA GLY A 12 19.20 -14.77 -5.80
C GLY A 12 18.72 -14.81 -4.33
N ALA A 13 19.39 -14.09 -3.43
CA ALA A 13 18.92 -13.92 -2.05
C ALA A 13 18.05 -12.67 -1.91
N PRO A 14 16.86 -12.76 -1.30
CA PRO A 14 16.00 -11.60 -1.06
C PRO A 14 16.69 -10.53 -0.20
N LYS A 15 16.52 -9.26 -0.58
CA LYS A 15 17.04 -8.12 0.19
C LYS A 15 15.93 -7.53 1.04
N GLY A 16 16.11 -7.52 2.36
CA GLY A 16 15.19 -6.93 3.33
C GLY A 16 15.36 -5.42 3.42
N ILE A 17 14.27 -4.68 3.24
CA ILE A 17 14.22 -3.23 3.30
C ILE A 17 13.49 -2.84 4.59
N VAL A 18 14.21 -2.20 5.50
CA VAL A 18 13.65 -1.73 6.78
C VAL A 18 12.88 -0.43 6.55
N HIS A 19 11.60 -0.43 6.90
CA HIS A 19 10.80 0.80 6.93
C HIS A 19 10.60 1.25 8.39
N THR A 20 10.95 2.51 8.66
CA THR A 20 10.75 3.13 9.97
C THR A 20 9.30 3.60 10.12
N HIS A 21 8.85 3.83 11.36
CA HIS A 21 7.57 4.48 11.61
C HIS A 21 7.51 5.87 10.97
N TYR A 22 8.62 6.61 10.97
CA TYR A 22 8.73 7.91 10.34
C TYR A 22 8.41 7.87 8.84
N VAL A 23 9.02 6.94 8.09
CA VAL A 23 8.74 6.77 6.65
C VAL A 23 7.26 6.42 6.41
N ARG A 24 6.67 5.56 7.25
CA ARG A 24 5.27 5.16 7.09
C ARG A 24 4.28 6.26 7.48
N ALA A 25 4.59 7.07 8.49
CA ALA A 25 3.82 8.27 8.81
C ALA A 25 3.83 9.28 7.67
N ASN A 26 4.97 9.45 6.99
CA ASN A 26 5.06 10.28 5.78
C ASN A 26 4.18 9.75 4.64
N TYR A 27 4.05 8.43 4.49
CA TYR A 27 3.14 7.87 3.47
C TYR A 27 1.70 8.27 3.73
N CYS A 28 1.26 8.29 4.99
CA CYS A 28 -0.10 8.69 5.37
C CYS A 28 -0.47 10.07 4.82
N THR A 29 0.39 11.08 5.03
CA THR A 29 0.07 12.47 4.66
C THR A 29 0.40 12.79 3.21
N HIS A 30 1.51 12.27 2.68
CA HIS A 30 1.91 12.55 1.30
C HIS A 30 0.95 11.94 0.29
N PHE A 31 0.56 10.67 0.44
CA PHE A 31 -0.36 10.03 -0.51
C PHE A 31 -1.79 10.52 -0.35
N ALA A 32 -2.24 10.78 0.88
CA ALA A 32 -3.53 11.42 1.13
C ALA A 32 -3.63 12.77 0.39
N SER A 33 -2.60 13.60 0.50
CA SER A 33 -2.55 14.90 -0.19
C SER A 33 -2.43 14.76 -1.70
N ALA A 34 -1.51 13.93 -2.18
CA ALA A 34 -1.25 13.75 -3.62
C ALA A 34 -2.48 13.25 -4.39
N TRP A 35 -3.27 12.37 -3.78
CA TRP A 35 -4.50 11.84 -4.37
C TRP A 35 -5.77 12.60 -3.95
N ARG A 36 -5.64 13.65 -3.14
CA ARG A 36 -6.76 14.44 -2.60
C ARG A 36 -7.81 13.55 -1.91
N MET A 37 -7.32 12.57 -1.15
CA MET A 37 -8.18 11.67 -0.39
C MET A 37 -8.87 12.43 0.75
N THR A 38 -10.11 12.01 1.03
CA THR A 38 -10.92 12.46 2.15
C THR A 38 -11.42 11.24 2.93
N PRO A 39 -12.00 11.40 4.13
CA PRO A 39 -12.64 10.29 4.86
C PRO A 39 -13.75 9.58 4.06
N GLU A 40 -14.36 10.25 3.07
CA GLU A 40 -15.40 9.68 2.20
C GLU A 40 -14.82 8.89 1.01
N SER A 41 -13.50 8.87 0.84
CA SER A 41 -12.85 8.15 -0.25
C SER A 41 -13.02 6.63 -0.12
N ILE A 42 -13.14 5.96 -1.27
CA ILE A 42 -13.18 4.50 -1.36
C ILE A 42 -11.96 4.04 -2.15
N VAL A 43 -11.08 3.28 -1.51
CA VAL A 43 -9.89 2.68 -2.12
C VAL A 43 -10.23 1.25 -2.53
N LEU A 44 -10.05 0.92 -3.81
CA LEU A 44 -10.07 -0.47 -4.29
C LEU A 44 -8.63 -0.98 -4.41
N HIS A 45 -8.27 -1.97 -3.60
CA HIS A 45 -6.96 -2.59 -3.65
C HIS A 45 -7.03 -3.96 -4.30
N ALA A 46 -6.45 -4.09 -5.49
CA ALA A 46 -6.37 -5.36 -6.23
C ALA A 46 -4.99 -6.01 -6.19
N GLY A 47 -4.01 -5.35 -5.58
CA GLY A 47 -2.65 -5.87 -5.43
C GLY A 47 -2.53 -6.88 -4.29
N ALA A 48 -1.39 -7.54 -4.23
CA ALA A 48 -1.03 -8.34 -3.06
C ALA A 48 -0.57 -7.41 -1.92
N ILE A 49 -1.23 -7.53 -0.77
CA ILE A 49 -1.01 -6.68 0.42
C ILE A 49 0.38 -6.81 1.05
N VAL A 50 1.14 -7.84 0.66
CA VAL A 50 2.49 -8.13 1.17
C VAL A 50 3.59 -7.35 0.43
N PHE A 51 3.27 -6.62 -0.63
CA PHE A 51 4.24 -5.79 -1.36
C PHE A 51 4.29 -4.36 -0.84
N ASN A 52 5.43 -3.69 -0.99
CA ASN A 52 5.55 -2.28 -0.60
C ASN A 52 4.59 -1.37 -1.39
N GLY A 53 4.18 -1.80 -2.59
CA GLY A 53 3.15 -1.13 -3.39
C GLY A 53 1.83 -0.96 -2.64
N ALA A 54 1.44 -1.93 -1.81
CA ALA A 54 0.20 -1.86 -1.02
C ALA A 54 0.27 -0.85 0.13
N MET A 55 1.43 -0.30 0.44
CA MET A 55 1.56 0.68 1.51
C MET A 55 1.24 2.08 1.01
N LEU A 56 1.19 2.30 -0.31
CA LEU A 56 0.90 3.60 -0.90
C LEU A 56 -0.56 4.01 -0.63
N ASP A 57 -1.49 3.06 -0.65
CA ASP A 57 -2.91 3.27 -0.44
C ASP A 57 -3.41 2.82 0.94
N LEU A 58 -2.83 1.75 1.51
CA LEU A 58 -3.20 1.28 2.86
C LEU A 58 -2.84 2.30 3.96
N MET A 59 -1.70 2.99 3.86
CA MET A 59 -1.30 4.01 4.85
C MET A 59 -2.24 5.23 4.88
N PRO A 60 -2.49 5.96 3.77
CA PRO A 60 -3.38 7.11 3.78
C PRO A 60 -4.84 6.73 4.04
N TRP A 61 -5.31 5.56 3.59
CA TRP A 61 -6.65 5.07 3.93
C TRP A 61 -6.84 4.95 5.44
N MET A 62 -5.93 4.23 6.10
CA MET A 62 -6.00 3.98 7.54
C MET A 62 -5.93 5.29 8.33
N PHE A 63 -5.07 6.21 7.89
CA PHE A 63 -4.88 7.52 8.53
C PHE A 63 -6.11 8.42 8.44
N LEU A 64 -6.80 8.44 7.28
CA LEU A 64 -7.98 9.27 7.05
C LEU A 64 -9.29 8.65 7.57
N GLY A 65 -9.29 7.36 7.90
CA GLY A 65 -10.51 6.64 8.26
C GLY A 65 -11.45 6.41 7.07
N ALA A 66 -10.87 6.28 5.87
CA ALA A 66 -11.62 6.08 4.63
C ALA A 66 -12.21 4.65 4.51
N THR A 67 -12.79 4.29 3.37
CA THR A 67 -13.21 2.90 3.09
C THR A 67 -12.16 2.18 2.24
N TYR A 68 -11.82 0.93 2.57
CA TYR A 68 -10.88 0.10 1.83
C TYR A 68 -11.52 -1.21 1.42
N ILE A 69 -11.64 -1.41 0.11
CA ILE A 69 -12.15 -2.62 -0.50
C ILE A 69 -10.94 -3.44 -0.94
N LEU A 70 -10.67 -4.53 -0.21
CA LEU A 70 -9.69 -5.52 -0.63
C LEU A 70 -10.33 -6.45 -1.67
N HIS A 71 -9.86 -6.37 -2.90
CA HIS A 71 -10.29 -7.27 -3.97
C HIS A 71 -9.62 -8.64 -3.79
N HIS A 72 -10.41 -9.72 -3.89
CA HIS A 72 -9.92 -11.07 -3.60
C HIS A 72 -8.82 -11.51 -4.58
N TYR A 73 -9.03 -11.26 -5.87
CA TYR A 73 -8.05 -11.50 -6.94
C TYR A 73 -8.47 -10.71 -8.16
N PHE A 74 -7.51 -10.23 -8.95
CA PHE A 74 -7.80 -9.59 -10.22
C PHE A 74 -8.10 -10.64 -11.30
N ASP A 75 -9.25 -10.54 -11.95
CA ASP A 75 -9.64 -11.31 -13.12
C ASP A 75 -9.83 -10.39 -14.32
N ALA A 76 -8.92 -10.47 -15.30
CA ALA A 76 -9.01 -9.68 -16.53
C ALA A 76 -10.22 -10.08 -17.39
N GLY A 77 -10.63 -11.36 -17.40
CA GLY A 77 -11.73 -11.84 -18.22
C GLY A 77 -13.11 -11.45 -17.67
N ALA A 78 -13.20 -11.07 -16.40
CA ALA A 78 -14.43 -10.56 -15.79
C ALA A 78 -14.66 -9.05 -16.04
N VAL A 79 -13.64 -8.34 -16.53
CA VAL A 79 -13.66 -6.88 -16.74
C VAL A 79 -13.44 -6.44 -18.18
N LEU A 80 -13.21 -7.39 -19.09
CA LEU A 80 -13.08 -7.22 -20.54
C LEU A 80 -14.28 -7.88 -21.24
#